data_AF-A0A349EVW1-F1
#
_entry.id   AF-A0A349EVW1-F1
#
_cell.length_a   1.000
_cell.length_b   1.000
_cell.length_c   1.000
_cell.angle_alpha   90.00
_cell.angle_beta   90.00
_cell.angle_gamma   90.00
#
_symmetry.space_group_name_H-M   'P 1'
#
loop_
_entity.id
_entity.type
_entity.pdbx_description
1 polymer ?
#
loop_
_entity_poly.entity_id
_entity_poly.type
_entity_poly.pdbx_seq_one_letter_code
_entity_poly.pdbx_strand_id
1 'polypeptide(L)'
;MTKEELLSSIENRKKEIEDLKEKLVASEKESLVLDSINAKVEPSLPKSEQALSLCSSIYSSLIENKVELAKLKEIIKTNEDHFILLDDFIAELPSSLNEIYFFAKNNNYLKAYAKLDSIKEKFAKLDYFSSYAFFDYVLESLDYVDIFLTQSKLKNFIDIGEEVSLEDASNYHLLASMLKTKFHSLELKNEYLDESLIYLVKNKVSEENNSIHSSSTLIAFVSFLDNVDKELPLCSTDLAKEKEIGRKVALNEYNELSKLYFDDEPNLECSLILFSLRGRFSKDEISSAHFLENKNEEEFKMDFISSTALRKDASSYNDQVLVLSKKAMDGDDESFNLLARFLCMRLIDSTKFDITLKAIKDFNFKMLLLFFSKCVELGLDEEKQVLLFNVLDKTKQNKRKGNLEEMAIPLYYLSFHIAPSLKNRFICLKKDLLRSPKAHKIKNKTHVNELRYLYEEDPNLYKAIGKKAKDLNIKSWDCFNIVTYYFLMAFIPAILSAVSLLLFYFFEIEKAGTSFIYAIPLSFYPVFFGFIGLNYFGRDEKGSSWFRRILGLDAIIKLIVCTIYFIIPTYLPSLSLWSMPLLVSGAFSYAYSLLLFKEHKKWASYAILISFLILLILSLVFIVIDQMQSLIH
;
A
#
# COMPACT_ATOMS: atom_id res chain seq x y z
N MET A 1 -20.22 13.07 96.69
CA MET A 1 -19.88 14.49 96.56
C MET A 1 -20.20 15.21 97.85
N THR A 2 -19.20 15.78 98.51
CA THR A 2 -19.39 16.57 99.74
C THR A 2 -19.83 18.00 99.40
N LYS A 3 -20.40 18.71 100.37
CA LYS A 3 -20.85 20.11 100.19
C LYS A 3 -19.73 21.04 99.69
N GLU A 4 -18.48 20.74 100.05
CA GLU A 4 -17.29 21.49 99.63
C GLU A 4 -16.92 21.24 98.16
N GLU A 5 -17.06 20.01 97.66
CA GLU A 5 -16.86 19.69 96.24
C GLU A 5 -17.93 20.33 95.33
N LEU A 6 -19.15 20.46 95.86
CA LEU A 6 -20.25 21.16 95.17
C LEU A 6 -19.99 22.66 95.07
N LEU A 7 -19.46 23.27 96.14
CA LEU A 7 -19.11 24.69 96.15
C LEU A 7 -17.94 25.00 95.22
N SER A 8 -16.88 24.17 95.19
CA SER A 8 -15.75 24.37 94.27
C SER A 8 -16.15 24.16 92.80
N SER A 9 -17.06 23.22 92.53
CA SER A 9 -17.61 23.01 91.17
C SER A 9 -18.44 24.20 90.68
N ILE A 10 -19.24 24.82 91.57
CA ILE A 10 -20.01 26.03 91.24
C ILE A 10 -19.07 27.22 90.99
N GLU A 11 -18.00 27.34 91.76
CA GLU A 11 -17.03 28.43 91.64
C GLU A 11 -16.19 28.31 90.36
N ASN A 12 -15.78 27.10 89.99
CA ASN A 12 -15.13 26.83 88.69
C ASN A 12 -16.07 27.10 87.50
N ARG A 13 -17.35 26.71 87.59
CA ARG A 13 -18.34 27.03 86.54
C ARG A 13 -18.60 28.53 86.42
N LYS A 14 -18.59 29.29 87.52
CA LYS A 14 -18.68 30.74 87.47
C LYS A 14 -17.49 31.34 86.72
N LYS A 15 -16.28 30.85 87.02
CA LYS A 15 -15.05 31.29 86.35
C LYS A 15 -15.05 30.98 84.86
N GLU A 16 -15.49 29.79 84.46
CA GLU A 16 -15.66 29.42 83.05
C GLU A 16 -16.71 30.28 82.35
N ILE A 17 -17.81 30.63 83.01
CA ILE A 17 -18.85 31.51 82.47
C ILE A 17 -18.33 32.96 82.32
N GLU A 18 -17.50 33.44 83.23
CA GLU A 18 -16.84 34.75 83.12
C GLU A 18 -15.81 34.78 81.99
N ASP A 19 -14.97 33.74 81.86
CA ASP A 19 -14.01 33.58 80.75
C ASP A 19 -14.72 33.51 79.39
N LEU A 20 -15.86 32.79 79.34
CA LEU A 20 -16.70 32.71 78.14
C LEU A 20 -17.38 34.04 77.85
N LYS A 21 -17.82 34.80 78.86
CA LYS A 21 -18.36 36.15 78.68
C LYS A 21 -17.30 37.12 78.16
N GLU A 22 -16.07 37.07 78.66
CA GLU A 22 -14.99 37.92 78.15
C GLU A 22 -14.62 37.57 76.70
N LYS A 23 -14.60 36.27 76.35
CA LYS A 23 -14.42 35.82 74.96
C LYS A 23 -15.59 36.22 74.05
N LEU A 24 -16.83 36.20 74.57
CA LEU A 24 -18.01 36.64 73.83
C LEU A 24 -18.02 38.17 73.65
N VAL A 25 -17.60 38.95 74.66
CA VAL A 25 -17.47 40.41 74.56
C VAL A 25 -16.30 40.82 73.67
N ALA A 26 -15.21 40.04 73.62
CA ALA A 26 -14.12 40.23 72.67
C ALA A 26 -14.58 39.91 71.22
N SER A 27 -15.33 38.82 71.04
CA SER A 27 -15.92 38.42 69.77
C SER A 27 -17.02 39.38 69.27
N GLU A 28 -17.86 39.91 70.16
CA GLU A 28 -18.87 40.94 69.84
C GLU A 28 -18.21 42.29 69.53
N LYS A 29 -17.08 42.62 70.16
CA LYS A 29 -16.27 43.79 69.76
C LYS A 29 -15.61 43.62 68.40
N GLU A 30 -15.11 42.43 68.07
CA GLU A 30 -14.60 42.12 66.73
C GLU A 30 -15.71 42.14 65.67
N SER A 31 -16.90 41.60 65.98
CA SER A 31 -18.05 41.65 65.05
C SER A 31 -18.59 43.07 64.87
N LEU A 32 -18.67 43.89 65.93
CA LEU A 32 -19.08 45.29 65.84
C LEU A 32 -18.07 46.16 65.08
N VAL A 33 -16.77 45.85 65.15
CA VAL A 33 -15.75 46.52 64.34
C VAL A 33 -15.88 46.10 62.87
N LEU A 34 -16.07 44.80 62.58
CA LEU A 34 -16.34 44.27 61.23
C LEU A 34 -17.64 44.85 60.63
N ASP A 35 -18.71 44.96 61.40
CA ASP A 35 -19.98 45.54 60.97
C ASP A 35 -19.88 47.06 60.77
N SER A 36 -19.05 47.76 61.54
CA SER A 36 -18.79 49.20 61.35
C SER A 36 -17.93 49.51 60.11
N ILE A 37 -17.10 48.54 59.67
CA ILE A 37 -16.31 48.60 58.44
C ILE A 37 -17.19 48.25 57.24
N ASN A 38 -18.03 47.21 57.36
CA ASN A 38 -18.99 46.83 56.32
C ASN A 38 -20.07 47.90 56.09
N ALA A 39 -20.49 48.63 57.14
CA ALA A 39 -21.48 49.71 57.02
C ALA A 39 -20.95 51.02 56.39
N LYS A 40 -19.63 51.17 56.16
CA LYS A 40 -19.05 52.35 55.51
C LYS A 40 -18.82 52.21 54.00
N VAL A 41 -19.06 51.02 53.43
CA VAL A 41 -18.92 50.79 51.99
C VAL A 41 -20.04 49.85 51.53
N GLU A 42 -21.28 50.33 51.53
CA GLU A 42 -22.29 49.81 50.60
C GLU A 42 -22.35 50.72 49.37
N PRO A 43 -21.90 50.28 48.19
CA PRO A 43 -22.39 50.82 46.95
C PRO A 43 -23.78 50.23 46.68
N SER A 44 -24.81 51.06 46.81
CA SER A 44 -26.11 50.79 46.24
C SER A 44 -26.02 50.66 44.70
N LEU A 45 -26.68 49.62 44.15
CA LEU A 45 -27.06 49.38 42.74
C LEU A 45 -26.03 48.66 41.84
N PRO A 46 -26.49 48.04 40.73
CA PRO A 46 -27.47 46.96 40.58
C PRO A 46 -26.82 45.75 39.85
N LYS A 47 -27.56 44.65 39.71
CA LYS A 47 -27.16 43.37 39.10
C LYS A 47 -26.41 43.50 37.76
N SER A 48 -25.09 43.30 37.80
CA SER A 48 -24.36 42.43 36.87
C SER A 48 -23.22 41.77 37.65
N GLU A 49 -23.48 40.55 38.14
CA GLU A 49 -22.86 39.98 39.35
C GLU A 49 -21.47 39.34 39.15
N GLN A 50 -20.98 39.08 37.94
CA GLN A 50 -19.73 38.31 37.78
C GLN A 50 -18.45 39.17 37.89
N ALA A 51 -18.36 40.32 37.21
CA ALA A 51 -17.15 41.16 37.24
C ALA A 51 -16.89 41.77 38.63
N LEU A 52 -17.95 42.18 39.34
CA LEU A 52 -17.86 42.64 40.73
C LEU A 52 -17.48 41.51 41.68
N SER A 53 -18.04 40.31 41.51
CA SER A 53 -17.64 39.19 42.36
C SER A 53 -16.20 38.77 42.12
N LEU A 54 -15.66 38.90 40.90
CA LEU A 54 -14.29 38.53 40.55
C LEU A 54 -13.27 39.56 41.09
N CYS A 55 -13.46 40.87 40.87
CA CYS A 55 -12.59 41.87 41.49
C CYS A 55 -12.73 41.87 43.02
N SER A 56 -13.95 41.65 43.55
CA SER A 56 -14.16 41.46 44.97
C SER A 56 -13.52 40.17 45.48
N SER A 57 -13.47 39.08 44.71
CA SER A 57 -12.83 37.83 45.14
C SER A 57 -11.31 37.99 45.15
N ILE A 58 -10.72 38.63 44.14
CA ILE A 58 -9.29 38.99 44.15
C ILE A 58 -8.99 39.87 45.37
N TYR A 59 -9.82 40.88 45.61
CA TYR A 59 -9.69 41.77 46.77
C TYR A 59 -9.83 41.01 48.10
N SER A 60 -10.82 40.13 48.23
CA SER A 60 -11.03 39.27 49.40
C SER A 60 -9.86 38.31 49.61
N SER A 61 -9.31 37.70 48.56
CA SER A 61 -8.15 36.82 48.68
C SER A 61 -6.84 37.58 48.97
N LEU A 62 -6.69 38.82 48.47
CA LEU A 62 -5.64 39.75 48.90
C LEU A 62 -5.80 40.15 50.38
N ILE A 63 -7.04 40.29 50.86
CA ILE A 63 -7.35 40.55 52.27
C ILE A 63 -7.06 39.34 53.15
N GLU A 64 -7.38 38.12 52.73
CA GLU A 64 -7.09 36.89 53.48
C GLU A 64 -5.58 36.68 53.63
N ASN A 65 -4.79 37.10 52.64
CA ASN A 65 -3.33 37.13 52.72
C ASN A 65 -2.75 38.23 53.63
N LYS A 66 -3.58 39.05 54.31
CA LYS A 66 -3.11 40.00 55.35
C LYS A 66 -2.30 39.32 56.45
N VAL A 67 -2.53 38.04 56.73
CA VAL A 67 -1.76 37.27 57.73
C VAL A 67 -0.34 37.00 57.23
N GLU A 68 -0.15 36.62 55.97
CA GLU A 68 1.19 36.45 55.39
C GLU A 68 1.89 37.80 55.22
N LEU A 69 1.14 38.84 54.85
CA LEU A 69 1.61 40.21 54.78
C LEU A 69 2.10 40.71 56.15
N ALA A 70 1.35 40.45 57.23
CA ALA A 70 1.75 40.81 58.59
C ALA A 70 3.03 40.07 59.01
N LYS A 71 3.15 38.79 58.67
CA LYS A 71 4.38 38.00 58.90
C LYS A 71 5.57 38.55 58.12
N LEU A 72 5.36 38.95 56.86
CA LEU A 72 6.38 39.57 56.02
C LEU A 72 6.89 40.87 56.64
N LYS A 73 5.97 41.73 57.09
CA LYS A 73 6.28 42.98 57.82
C LYS A 73 7.06 42.72 59.12
N GLU A 74 6.79 41.62 59.82
CA GLU A 74 7.55 41.24 61.03
C GLU A 74 8.96 40.72 60.72
N ILE A 75 9.15 40.02 59.60
CA ILE A 75 10.44 39.48 59.15
C ILE A 75 11.37 40.59 58.63
N ILE A 76 10.82 41.63 58.00
CA ILE A 76 11.57 42.74 57.40
C ILE A 76 11.68 43.90 58.40
N LYS A 77 12.59 43.80 59.37
CA LYS A 77 12.82 44.86 60.39
C LYS A 77 14.02 45.78 60.12
N THR A 78 14.71 45.64 59.00
CA THR A 78 16.07 46.19 58.84
C THR A 78 16.23 47.33 57.83
N ASN A 79 15.19 47.76 57.09
CA ASN A 79 15.33 48.87 56.14
C ASN A 79 14.01 49.67 55.97
N GLU A 80 13.96 50.90 56.51
CA GLU A 80 12.75 51.75 56.59
C GLU A 80 12.23 52.17 55.20
N ASP A 81 13.12 52.51 54.25
CA ASP A 81 12.72 53.02 52.93
C ASP A 81 11.97 51.96 52.09
N HIS A 82 12.38 50.70 52.15
CA HIS A 82 11.69 49.61 51.44
C HIS A 82 10.35 49.25 52.09
N PHE A 83 10.22 49.44 53.40
CA PHE A 83 8.96 49.22 54.12
C PHE A 83 7.92 50.29 53.75
N ILE A 84 8.34 51.56 53.64
CA ILE A 84 7.48 52.66 53.18
C ILE A 84 6.96 52.38 51.77
N LEU A 85 7.83 51.96 50.84
CA LEU A 85 7.41 51.61 49.48
C LEU A 85 6.39 50.46 49.43
N LEU A 86 6.57 49.44 50.26
CA LEU A 86 5.64 48.32 50.37
C LEU A 86 4.30 48.77 50.96
N ASP A 87 4.31 49.57 52.02
CA ASP A 87 3.09 50.09 52.67
C ASP A 87 2.29 51.02 51.75
N ASP A 88 2.98 51.90 51.02
CA ASP A 88 2.36 52.79 50.04
C ASP A 88 1.69 51.97 48.92
N PHE A 89 2.38 50.95 48.38
CA PHE A 89 1.82 50.06 47.37
C PHE A 89 0.57 49.33 47.87
N ILE A 90 0.62 48.77 49.07
CA ILE A 90 -0.50 48.01 49.66
C ILE A 90 -1.70 48.93 49.94
N ALA A 91 -1.45 50.16 50.40
CA ALA A 91 -2.51 51.13 50.65
C ALA A 91 -3.20 51.57 49.35
N GLU A 92 -2.45 51.68 48.25
CA GLU A 92 -2.95 52.14 46.95
C GLU A 92 -3.56 51.01 46.08
N LEU A 93 -3.12 49.77 46.27
CA LEU A 93 -3.56 48.62 45.46
C LEU A 93 -5.10 48.47 45.42
N PRO A 94 -5.84 48.51 46.55
CA PRO A 94 -7.30 48.40 46.53
C PRO A 94 -8.02 49.50 45.75
N SER A 95 -7.63 50.76 45.95
CA SER A 95 -8.26 51.88 45.24
C SER A 95 -7.96 51.81 43.75
N SER A 96 -6.75 51.40 43.39
CA SER A 96 -6.34 51.25 42.00
C SER A 96 -7.04 50.10 41.28
N LEU A 97 -7.24 48.95 41.94
CA LEU A 97 -8.04 47.84 41.40
C LEU A 97 -9.51 48.25 41.19
N ASN A 98 -10.08 49.01 42.12
CA ASN A 98 -11.44 49.56 41.98
C ASN A 98 -11.55 50.55 40.80
N GLU A 99 -10.53 51.39 40.60
CA GLU A 99 -10.46 52.30 39.45
C GLU A 99 -10.36 51.55 38.12
N ILE A 100 -9.48 50.54 38.03
CA ILE A 100 -9.36 49.66 36.85
C ILE A 100 -10.72 49.05 36.51
N TYR A 101 -11.38 48.49 37.51
CA TYR A 101 -12.72 47.92 37.36
C TYR A 101 -13.74 48.96 36.88
N PHE A 102 -13.77 50.15 37.49
CA PHE A 102 -14.69 51.22 37.10
C PHE A 102 -14.46 51.67 35.65
N PHE A 103 -13.21 51.75 35.21
CA PHE A 103 -12.89 52.07 33.82
C PHE A 103 -13.32 50.94 32.86
N ALA A 104 -13.03 49.69 33.19
CA ALA A 104 -13.44 48.53 32.39
C ALA A 104 -14.97 48.43 32.25
N LYS A 105 -15.72 48.64 33.34
CA LYS A 105 -17.20 48.64 33.34
C LYS A 105 -17.80 49.69 32.38
N ASN A 106 -17.12 50.82 32.22
CA ASN A 106 -17.55 51.90 31.35
C ASN A 106 -16.90 51.80 29.95
N ASN A 107 -16.41 50.62 29.55
CA ASN A 107 -15.74 50.34 28.28
C ASN A 107 -14.51 51.25 28.01
N ASN A 108 -13.89 51.80 29.06
CA ASN A 108 -12.71 52.66 28.94
C ASN A 108 -11.43 51.85 29.20
N TYR A 109 -11.16 50.87 28.34
CA TYR A 109 -10.05 49.94 28.50
C TYR A 109 -8.69 50.63 28.47
N LEU A 110 -8.52 51.71 27.69
CA LEU A 110 -7.28 52.50 27.67
C LEU A 110 -6.90 53.02 29.07
N LYS A 111 -7.88 53.56 29.82
CA LYS A 111 -7.63 54.02 31.20
C LYS A 111 -7.44 52.85 32.17
N ALA A 112 -8.14 51.74 31.96
CA ALA A 112 -7.99 50.54 32.76
C ALA A 112 -6.56 49.96 32.63
N TYR A 113 -6.08 49.77 31.40
CA TYR A 113 -4.71 49.30 31.13
C TYR A 113 -3.66 50.29 31.63
N ALA A 114 -3.81 51.60 31.37
CA ALA A 114 -2.87 52.60 31.89
C ALA A 114 -2.75 52.57 33.43
N LYS A 115 -3.86 52.29 34.13
CA LYS A 115 -3.86 52.14 35.58
C LYS A 115 -3.22 50.80 36.00
N LEU A 116 -3.49 49.70 35.31
CA LEU A 116 -2.84 48.40 35.54
C LEU A 116 -1.33 48.49 35.35
N ASP A 117 -0.87 49.11 34.27
CA ASP A 117 0.54 49.33 33.97
C ASP A 117 1.20 50.16 35.07
N SER A 118 0.53 51.22 35.54
CA SER A 118 1.03 52.02 36.67
C SER A 118 1.19 51.19 37.96
N ILE A 119 0.27 50.27 38.25
CA ILE A 119 0.39 49.34 39.38
C ILE A 119 1.55 48.37 39.15
N LYS A 120 1.67 47.79 37.95
CA LYS A 120 2.77 46.87 37.59
C LYS A 120 4.13 47.55 37.69
N GLU A 121 4.26 48.81 37.27
CA GLU A 121 5.49 49.61 37.43
C GLU A 121 5.84 49.86 38.91
N LYS A 122 4.84 50.14 39.76
CA LYS A 122 5.07 50.31 41.20
C LYS A 122 5.43 48.98 41.85
N PHE A 123 4.77 47.89 41.46
CA PHE A 123 5.08 46.55 41.92
C PHE A 123 6.50 46.11 41.52
N ALA A 124 6.95 46.44 40.32
CA ALA A 124 8.31 46.14 39.87
C ALA A 124 9.41 46.83 40.73
N LYS A 125 9.11 47.98 41.35
CA LYS A 125 10.04 48.65 42.29
C LYS A 125 10.19 47.91 43.63
N LEU A 126 9.34 46.92 43.88
CA LEU A 126 9.35 46.07 45.07
C LEU A 126 10.13 44.75 44.86
N ASP A 127 10.91 44.63 43.77
CA ASP A 127 11.67 43.41 43.39
C ASP A 127 12.60 42.88 44.49
N TYR A 128 13.02 43.73 45.44
CA TYR A 128 13.74 43.30 46.64
C TYR A 128 12.98 42.23 47.46
N PHE A 129 11.66 42.21 47.38
CA PHE A 129 10.78 41.26 48.05
C PHE A 129 10.40 40.05 47.19
N SER A 130 11.03 39.86 46.03
CA SER A 130 10.71 38.78 45.08
C SER A 130 10.85 37.36 45.64
N SER A 131 11.66 37.16 46.69
CA SER A 131 11.86 35.85 47.32
C SER A 131 10.70 35.41 48.23
N TYR A 132 9.71 36.27 48.47
CA TYR A 132 8.61 35.99 49.38
C TYR A 132 7.33 35.58 48.63
N ALA A 133 6.59 34.62 49.20
CA ALA A 133 5.38 34.05 48.60
C ALA A 133 4.28 35.09 48.29
N PHE A 134 4.18 36.15 49.10
CA PHE A 134 3.28 37.28 48.85
C PHE A 134 3.54 37.95 47.49
N PHE A 135 4.80 38.04 47.05
CA PHE A 135 5.17 38.66 45.78
C PHE A 135 4.67 37.83 44.59
N ASP A 136 4.89 36.52 44.64
CA ASP A 136 4.32 35.59 43.65
C ASP A 136 2.80 35.74 43.56
N TYR A 137 2.12 35.88 44.71
CA TYR A 137 0.67 36.01 44.78
C TYR A 137 0.16 37.29 44.14
N VAL A 138 0.78 38.43 44.45
CA VAL A 138 0.41 39.72 43.85
C VAL A 138 0.66 39.73 42.35
N LEU A 139 1.79 39.18 41.90
CA LEU A 139 2.11 39.06 40.48
C LEU A 139 1.04 38.24 39.73
N GLU A 140 0.71 37.04 40.23
CA GLU A 140 -0.31 36.17 39.64
C GLU A 140 -1.70 36.84 39.64
N SER A 141 -2.01 37.64 40.67
CA SER A 141 -3.25 38.43 40.76
C SER A 141 -3.30 39.58 39.74
N LEU A 142 -2.16 40.24 39.45
CA LEU A 142 -2.09 41.28 38.42
C LEU A 142 -2.19 40.70 37.02
N ASP A 143 -1.58 39.53 36.78
CA ASP A 143 -1.72 38.79 35.51
C ASP A 143 -3.17 38.34 35.29
N TYR A 144 -3.84 37.90 36.35
CA TYR A 144 -5.28 37.60 36.33
C TYR A 144 -6.13 38.81 35.94
N VAL A 145 -5.86 39.99 36.51
CA VAL A 145 -6.59 41.22 36.16
C VAL A 145 -6.39 41.55 34.68
N ASP A 146 -5.18 41.32 34.15
CA ASP A 146 -4.87 41.51 32.73
C ASP A 146 -5.69 40.58 31.82
N ILE A 147 -5.75 39.29 32.16
CA ILE A 147 -6.59 38.27 31.50
C ILE A 147 -8.05 38.70 31.50
N PHE A 148 -8.57 39.15 32.65
CA PHE A 148 -9.95 39.61 32.81
C PHE A 148 -10.27 40.85 31.97
N LEU A 149 -9.38 41.85 31.95
CA LEU A 149 -9.55 43.05 31.13
C LEU A 149 -9.59 42.70 29.65
N THR A 150 -8.70 41.80 29.24
CA THR A 150 -8.59 41.33 27.85
C THR A 150 -9.86 40.58 27.43
N GLN A 151 -10.30 39.60 28.22
CA GLN A 151 -11.57 38.88 28.00
C GLN A 151 -12.78 39.84 27.92
N SER A 152 -12.86 40.80 28.85
CA SER A 152 -13.95 41.76 28.90
C SER A 152 -13.99 42.66 27.66
N LYS A 153 -12.82 43.12 27.19
CA LYS A 153 -12.68 43.87 25.93
C LYS A 153 -13.16 43.05 24.75
N LEU A 154 -12.70 41.80 24.64
CA LEU A 154 -13.10 40.87 23.56
C LEU A 154 -14.61 40.63 23.52
N LYS A 155 -15.21 40.36 24.67
CA LYS A 155 -16.66 40.16 24.79
C LYS A 155 -17.45 41.39 24.37
N ASN A 156 -17.01 42.57 24.82
CA ASN A 156 -17.66 43.83 24.45
C ASN A 156 -17.56 44.10 22.94
N PHE A 157 -16.44 43.81 22.27
CA PHE A 157 -16.32 43.90 20.80
C PHE A 157 -17.36 43.03 20.09
N ILE A 158 -17.56 41.80 20.55
CA ILE A 158 -18.56 40.91 19.97
C ILE A 158 -19.98 41.45 20.19
N ASP A 159 -20.29 41.93 21.39
CA ASP A 159 -21.62 42.44 21.73
C ASP A 159 -22.00 43.69 20.91
N ILE A 160 -21.02 44.52 20.52
CA ILE A 160 -21.22 45.70 19.66
C ILE A 160 -21.04 45.41 18.16
N GLY A 161 -20.74 44.17 17.79
CA GLY A 161 -20.58 43.72 16.40
C GLY A 161 -19.27 44.14 15.74
N GLU A 162 -18.25 44.48 16.53
CA GLU A 162 -16.89 44.73 16.04
C GLU A 162 -16.13 43.41 15.87
N GLU A 163 -15.27 43.34 14.85
CA GLU A 163 -14.41 42.18 14.63
C GLU A 163 -13.26 42.15 15.65
N VAL A 164 -13.10 41.01 16.31
CA VAL A 164 -11.97 40.74 17.19
C VAL A 164 -10.73 40.46 16.35
N SER A 165 -9.59 41.06 16.66
CA SER A 165 -8.34 40.74 15.97
C SER A 165 -7.79 39.37 16.40
N LEU A 166 -7.15 38.64 15.47
CA LEU A 166 -6.45 37.39 15.80
C LEU A 166 -5.35 37.62 16.84
N GLU A 167 -4.69 38.79 16.80
CA GLU A 167 -3.65 39.17 17.74
C GLU A 167 -4.20 39.33 19.17
N ASP A 168 -5.34 40.02 19.35
CA ASP A 168 -5.99 40.13 20.66
C ASP A 168 -6.39 38.74 21.20
N ALA A 169 -6.95 37.87 20.36
CA ALA A 169 -7.33 36.52 20.77
C ALA A 169 -6.10 35.63 21.12
N SER A 170 -5.00 35.78 20.37
CA SER A 170 -3.74 35.06 20.64
C SER A 170 -3.09 35.54 21.93
N ASN A 171 -3.09 36.86 22.17
CA ASN A 171 -2.59 37.44 23.42
C ASN A 171 -3.43 36.95 24.61
N TYR A 172 -4.76 36.90 24.47
CA TYR A 172 -5.61 36.37 25.52
C TYR A 172 -5.30 34.89 25.85
N HIS A 173 -5.15 34.05 24.83
CA HIS A 173 -4.78 32.65 25.02
C HIS A 173 -3.40 32.49 25.66
N LEU A 174 -2.41 33.27 25.22
CA LEU A 174 -1.07 33.28 25.79
C LEU A 174 -1.12 33.60 27.29
N LEU A 175 -1.82 34.66 27.67
CA LEU A 175 -1.98 35.06 29.06
C LEU A 175 -2.69 33.97 29.88
N ALA A 176 -3.79 33.40 29.37
CA ALA A 176 -4.51 32.31 30.03
C ALA A 176 -3.63 31.06 30.24
N SER A 177 -2.77 30.73 29.26
CA SER A 177 -1.82 29.61 29.36
C SER A 177 -0.76 29.81 30.43
N MET A 178 -0.33 31.06 30.65
CA MET A 178 0.68 31.45 31.63
C MET A 178 0.17 31.49 33.07
N LEU A 179 -1.15 31.52 33.28
CA LEU A 179 -1.74 31.51 34.63
C LEU A 179 -1.27 30.28 35.40
N LYS A 180 -0.69 30.48 36.58
CA LYS A 180 -0.31 29.38 37.46
C LYS A 180 -1.56 28.88 38.22
N THR A 181 -1.54 27.63 38.66
CA THR A 181 -2.62 27.03 39.48
C THR A 181 -2.26 27.04 40.97
N LYS A 182 -1.29 27.87 41.36
CA LYS A 182 -0.78 27.93 42.74
C LYS A 182 -1.78 28.68 43.62
N PHE A 183 -2.40 29.72 43.08
CA PHE A 183 -3.33 30.58 43.81
C PHE A 183 -4.74 30.62 43.20
N HIS A 184 -4.92 30.04 42.01
CA HIS A 184 -6.21 29.90 41.35
C HIS A 184 -6.59 28.42 41.14
N SER A 185 -7.89 28.13 41.05
CA SER A 185 -8.34 26.77 40.75
C SER A 185 -7.95 26.39 39.32
N LEU A 186 -7.65 25.11 39.12
CA LEU A 186 -7.44 24.55 37.78
C LEU A 186 -8.69 24.74 36.90
N GLU A 187 -9.87 24.68 37.52
CA GLU A 187 -11.16 24.93 36.86
C GLU A 187 -11.20 26.33 36.24
N LEU A 188 -10.82 27.37 36.99
CA LEU A 188 -10.81 28.75 36.52
C LEU A 188 -9.80 28.98 35.39
N LYS A 189 -8.60 28.37 35.49
CA LYS A 189 -7.63 28.39 34.38
C LYS A 189 -8.21 27.76 33.11
N ASN A 190 -8.88 26.62 33.26
CA ASN A 190 -9.50 25.91 32.14
C ASN A 190 -10.65 26.70 31.53
N GLU A 191 -11.44 27.43 32.33
CA GLU A 191 -12.48 28.34 31.82
C GLU A 191 -11.89 29.43 30.92
N TYR A 192 -10.80 30.09 31.33
CA TYR A 192 -10.15 31.10 30.49
C TYR A 192 -9.49 30.53 29.25
N LEU A 193 -8.87 29.36 29.36
CA LEU A 193 -8.33 28.68 28.19
C LEU A 193 -9.44 28.31 27.21
N ASP A 194 -10.55 27.77 27.70
CA ASP A 194 -11.71 27.42 26.88
C ASP A 194 -12.28 28.65 26.14
N GLU A 195 -12.52 29.75 26.86
CA GLU A 195 -12.97 31.01 26.25
C GLU A 195 -11.96 31.59 25.25
N SER A 196 -10.66 31.54 25.57
CA SER A 196 -9.64 32.04 24.66
C SER A 196 -9.60 31.25 23.34
N LEU A 197 -9.77 29.93 23.43
CA LEU A 197 -9.84 29.05 22.27
C LEU A 197 -11.11 29.30 21.45
N ILE A 198 -12.24 29.64 22.08
CA ILE A 198 -13.46 30.07 21.37
C ILE A 198 -13.15 31.29 20.48
N TYR A 199 -12.52 32.34 21.02
CA TYR A 199 -12.18 33.53 20.24
C TYR A 199 -11.15 33.24 19.15
N LEU A 200 -10.13 32.44 19.45
CA LEU A 200 -9.12 32.04 18.47
C LEU A 200 -9.72 31.26 17.30
N VAL A 201 -10.57 30.26 17.59
CA VAL A 201 -11.22 29.45 16.56
C VAL A 201 -12.14 30.31 15.71
N LYS A 202 -12.97 31.19 16.31
CA LYS A 202 -13.84 32.10 15.56
C LYS A 202 -13.06 32.99 14.59
N ASN A 203 -11.98 33.60 15.05
CA ASN A 203 -11.17 34.48 14.21
C ASN A 203 -10.45 33.71 13.11
N LYS A 204 -9.90 32.52 13.43
CA LYS A 204 -9.27 31.68 12.42
C LYS A 204 -10.26 31.19 11.36
N VAL A 205 -11.49 30.87 11.75
CA VAL A 205 -12.59 30.54 10.83
C VAL A 205 -12.93 31.73 9.94
N SER A 206 -12.96 32.96 10.49
CA SER A 206 -13.21 34.17 9.70
C SER A 206 -12.09 34.44 8.68
N GLU A 207 -10.81 34.32 9.08
CA GLU A 207 -9.66 34.43 8.17
C GLU A 207 -9.74 33.41 7.04
N GLU A 208 -10.03 32.15 7.38
CA GLU A 208 -10.18 31.05 6.42
C GLU A 208 -11.51 31.08 5.65
N ASN A 209 -12.38 32.09 5.80
CA ASN A 209 -13.47 32.31 4.84
C ASN A 209 -13.13 33.41 3.83
N ASN A 210 -12.09 34.21 4.09
CA ASN A 210 -11.79 35.45 3.37
C ASN A 210 -10.51 35.38 2.52
N SER A 211 -9.73 34.30 2.59
CA SER A 211 -8.45 34.16 1.87
C SER A 211 -8.60 33.34 0.59
N ILE A 212 -7.78 33.58 -0.43
CA ILE A 212 -7.70 32.63 -1.56
C ILE A 212 -6.93 31.41 -1.05
N HIS A 213 -7.66 30.33 -0.80
CA HIS A 213 -7.17 29.18 -0.04
C HIS A 213 -6.26 28.26 -0.88
N SER A 214 -5.29 27.66 -0.20
CA SER A 214 -4.28 26.77 -0.78
C SER A 214 -4.15 25.50 0.07
N SER A 215 -3.53 24.45 -0.47
CA SER A 215 -3.25 23.25 0.32
C SER A 215 -2.43 23.55 1.59
N SER A 216 -1.54 24.55 1.56
CA SER A 216 -0.75 24.95 2.73
C SER A 216 -1.56 25.63 3.82
N THR A 217 -2.50 26.51 3.47
CA THR A 217 -3.35 27.18 4.46
C THR A 217 -4.29 26.18 5.11
N LEU A 218 -4.87 25.27 4.33
CA LEU A 218 -5.68 24.17 4.86
C LEU A 218 -4.90 23.26 5.83
N ILE A 219 -3.66 22.87 5.50
CA ILE A 219 -2.82 22.08 6.43
C ILE A 219 -2.62 22.83 7.75
N ALA A 220 -2.28 24.12 7.69
CA ALA A 220 -2.05 24.94 8.87
C ALA A 220 -3.31 25.05 9.72
N PHE A 221 -4.48 25.25 9.09
CA PHE A 221 -5.75 25.36 9.77
C PHE A 221 -6.21 24.03 10.41
N VAL A 222 -6.10 22.90 9.70
CA VAL A 222 -6.39 21.57 10.28
C VAL A 222 -5.45 21.26 11.45
N SER A 223 -4.17 21.60 11.33
CA SER A 223 -3.19 21.42 12.40
C SER A 223 -3.48 22.30 13.61
N PHE A 224 -3.99 23.52 13.39
CA PHE A 224 -4.47 24.38 14.45
C PHE A 224 -5.65 23.72 15.19
N LEU A 225 -6.68 23.24 14.48
CA LEU A 225 -7.83 22.55 15.10
C LEU A 225 -7.40 21.30 15.89
N ASP A 226 -6.47 20.51 15.37
CA ASP A 226 -5.88 19.36 16.08
C ASP A 226 -5.17 19.75 17.38
N ASN A 227 -4.52 20.92 17.41
CA ASN A 227 -3.84 21.41 18.61
C ASN A 227 -4.85 21.88 19.65
N VAL A 228 -5.93 22.56 19.23
CA VAL A 228 -7.06 22.91 20.11
C VAL A 228 -7.64 21.64 20.77
N ASP A 229 -7.76 20.53 20.03
CA ASP A 229 -8.19 19.23 20.58
C ASP A 229 -7.26 18.67 21.66
N LYS A 230 -5.95 18.93 21.57
CA LYS A 230 -4.96 18.44 22.54
C LYS A 230 -4.88 19.31 23.79
N GLU A 231 -5.05 20.61 23.65
CA GLU A 231 -4.90 21.57 24.75
C GLU A 231 -6.04 21.47 25.77
N LEU A 232 -7.28 21.26 25.32
CA LEU A 232 -8.43 21.00 26.20
C LEU A 232 -9.24 19.78 25.74
N PRO A 233 -8.94 18.58 26.27
CA PRO A 233 -9.72 17.37 26.00
C PRO A 233 -11.17 17.45 26.51
N LEU A 234 -11.38 18.15 27.62
CA LEU A 234 -12.69 18.43 28.20
C LEU A 234 -12.97 19.92 28.01
N CYS A 235 -13.78 20.25 27.00
CA CYS A 235 -14.14 21.61 26.64
C CYS A 235 -15.61 21.91 26.91
N SER A 236 -15.95 23.19 26.96
CA SER A 236 -17.33 23.67 27.06
C SER A 236 -18.15 23.30 25.83
N THR A 237 -19.47 23.34 25.96
CA THR A 237 -20.38 23.13 24.83
C THR A 237 -20.21 24.19 23.74
N ASP A 238 -19.73 25.39 24.07
CA ASP A 238 -19.59 26.47 23.11
C ASP A 238 -18.29 26.33 22.32
N LEU A 239 -17.18 25.96 22.96
CA LEU A 239 -15.96 25.59 22.25
C LEU A 239 -16.16 24.37 21.35
N ALA A 240 -16.93 23.38 21.81
CA ALA A 240 -17.30 22.23 20.99
C ALA A 240 -18.05 22.63 19.71
N LYS A 241 -19.00 23.58 19.79
CA LYS A 241 -19.72 24.11 18.62
C LYS A 241 -18.78 24.85 17.67
N GLU A 242 -17.93 25.74 18.17
CA GLU A 242 -17.00 26.50 17.32
C GLU A 242 -15.99 25.58 16.62
N LYS A 243 -15.52 24.53 17.30
CA LYS A 243 -14.67 23.50 16.69
C LYS A 243 -15.41 22.74 15.59
N GLU A 244 -16.70 22.44 15.79
CA GLU A 244 -17.52 21.81 14.74
C GLU A 244 -17.68 22.73 13.52
N ILE A 245 -17.91 24.03 13.74
CA ILE A 245 -17.96 25.05 12.68
C ILE A 245 -16.62 25.07 11.93
N GLY A 246 -15.50 25.15 12.66
CA GLY A 246 -14.16 25.14 12.06
C GLY A 246 -13.86 23.88 11.25
N ARG A 247 -14.27 22.70 11.75
CA ARG A 247 -14.16 21.45 11.00
C ARG A 247 -15.00 21.45 9.73
N LYS A 248 -16.21 22.00 9.76
CA LYS A 248 -17.05 22.16 8.55
C LYS A 248 -16.43 23.10 7.53
N VAL A 249 -15.82 24.20 7.97
CA VAL A 249 -15.09 25.11 7.07
C VAL A 249 -13.88 24.42 6.45
N ALA A 250 -13.06 23.73 7.26
CA ALA A 250 -11.92 22.95 6.76
C ALA A 250 -12.35 21.86 5.76
N LEU A 251 -13.49 21.20 6.02
CA LEU A 251 -14.04 20.18 5.12
C LEU A 251 -14.56 20.78 3.80
N ASN A 252 -15.26 21.92 3.85
CA ASN A 252 -15.72 22.60 2.65
C ASN A 252 -14.52 23.02 1.80
N GLU A 253 -13.50 23.59 2.43
CA GLU A 253 -12.28 24.00 1.75
C GLU A 253 -11.52 22.80 1.17
N TYR A 254 -11.42 21.71 1.94
CA TYR A 254 -10.88 20.45 1.45
C TYR A 254 -11.60 19.96 0.19
N ASN A 255 -12.93 20.02 0.17
CA ASN A 255 -13.75 19.59 -0.95
C ASN A 255 -13.56 20.49 -2.18
N GLU A 256 -13.53 21.81 -2.00
CA GLU A 256 -13.27 22.77 -3.07
C GLU A 256 -11.86 22.62 -3.66
N LEU A 257 -10.82 22.52 -2.82
CA LEU A 257 -9.44 22.28 -3.30
C LEU A 257 -9.29 20.91 -3.94
N SER A 258 -9.99 19.88 -3.44
CA SER A 258 -9.97 18.54 -4.03
C SER A 258 -10.53 18.58 -5.45
N LYS A 259 -11.61 19.32 -5.67
CA LYS A 259 -12.18 19.54 -7.00
C LYS A 259 -11.27 20.42 -7.85
N LEU A 260 -10.73 21.52 -7.31
CA LEU A 260 -9.83 22.40 -8.03
C LEU A 260 -8.59 21.64 -8.53
N TYR A 261 -7.85 20.97 -7.65
CA TYR A 261 -6.58 20.33 -8.01
C TYR A 261 -6.73 19.00 -8.73
N PHE A 262 -7.91 18.36 -8.68
CA PHE A 262 -8.16 17.12 -9.41
C PHE A 262 -8.88 17.35 -10.74
N ASP A 263 -9.89 18.22 -10.76
CA ASP A 263 -10.79 18.45 -11.89
C ASP A 263 -10.45 19.71 -12.70
N ASP A 264 -10.46 20.87 -12.07
CA ASP A 264 -10.47 22.16 -12.77
C ASP A 264 -9.05 22.60 -13.20
N GLU A 265 -8.07 22.51 -12.30
CA GLU A 265 -6.65 22.82 -12.50
C GLU A 265 -5.75 21.65 -12.03
N PRO A 266 -5.62 20.58 -12.84
CA PRO A 266 -4.98 19.36 -12.40
C PRO A 266 -3.53 19.54 -11.93
N ASN A 267 -3.30 19.35 -10.63
CA ASN A 267 -1.98 19.39 -10.01
C ASN A 267 -1.78 18.16 -9.10
N LEU A 268 -0.87 17.27 -9.51
CA LEU A 268 -0.60 16.02 -8.80
C LEU A 268 -0.03 16.28 -7.40
N GLU A 269 0.90 17.23 -7.25
CA GLU A 269 1.58 17.49 -5.98
C GLU A 269 0.59 18.03 -4.94
N CYS A 270 -0.23 19.02 -5.33
CA CYS A 270 -1.28 19.55 -4.48
C CYS A 270 -2.35 18.49 -4.15
N SER A 271 -2.73 17.66 -5.12
CA SER A 271 -3.68 16.57 -4.91
C SER A 271 -3.16 15.51 -3.94
N LEU A 272 -1.87 15.16 -4.00
CA LEU A 272 -1.25 14.22 -3.07
C LEU A 272 -1.23 14.78 -1.64
N ILE A 273 -0.95 16.07 -1.49
CA ILE A 273 -1.03 16.76 -0.19
C ILE A 273 -2.44 16.64 0.39
N LEU A 274 -3.48 16.94 -0.39
CA LEU A 274 -4.88 16.76 0.05
C LEU A 274 -5.20 15.28 0.32
N PHE A 275 -4.70 14.35 -0.49
CA PHE A 275 -4.91 12.92 -0.24
C PHE A 275 -4.34 12.47 1.11
N SER A 276 -3.24 13.07 1.57
CA SER A 276 -2.69 12.80 2.92
C SER A 276 -3.59 13.30 4.06
N LEU A 277 -4.34 14.39 3.83
CA LEU A 277 -5.26 14.96 4.80
C LEU A 277 -6.59 14.22 4.91
N ARG A 278 -6.93 13.33 3.97
CA ARG A 278 -8.23 12.64 3.92
C ARG A 278 -8.61 11.94 5.22
N GLY A 279 -7.61 11.45 5.97
CA GLY A 279 -7.82 10.77 7.25
C GLY A 279 -8.26 11.67 8.40
N ARG A 280 -8.26 13.00 8.21
CA ARG A 280 -8.71 14.00 9.18
C ARG A 280 -10.20 14.30 9.08
N PHE A 281 -10.86 13.85 8.02
CA PHE A 281 -12.28 14.07 7.75
C PHE A 281 -13.03 12.75 7.74
N SER A 282 -14.34 12.79 8.00
CA SER A 282 -15.18 11.60 7.91
C SER A 282 -15.31 11.18 6.44
N LYS A 283 -15.31 9.87 6.18
CA LYS A 283 -15.41 9.36 4.80
C LYS A 283 -16.71 9.76 4.11
N ASP A 284 -17.81 9.87 4.87
CA ASP A 284 -19.12 10.21 4.31
C ASP A 284 -19.24 11.71 3.93
N GLU A 285 -18.27 12.53 4.34
CA GLU A 285 -18.26 13.98 4.17
C GLU A 285 -17.38 14.44 2.99
N ILE A 286 -16.46 13.59 2.53
CA ILE A 286 -15.59 13.88 1.39
C ILE A 286 -16.40 13.74 0.10
N SER A 287 -16.46 14.81 -0.68
CA SER A 287 -17.27 14.88 -1.90
C SER A 287 -16.68 14.09 -3.07
N SER A 288 -15.35 14.01 -3.17
CA SER A 288 -14.67 13.40 -4.32
C SER A 288 -14.37 11.93 -4.09
N ALA A 289 -14.94 11.07 -4.94
CA ALA A 289 -14.73 9.62 -4.91
C ALA A 289 -13.25 9.23 -5.09
N HIS A 290 -12.49 10.03 -5.86
CA HIS A 290 -11.06 9.80 -6.07
C HIS A 290 -10.26 9.81 -4.76
N PHE A 291 -10.63 10.67 -3.82
CA PHE A 291 -9.95 10.75 -2.52
C PHE A 291 -10.44 9.66 -1.54
N LEU A 292 -11.63 9.11 -1.77
CA LEU A 292 -12.26 8.09 -0.91
C LEU A 292 -11.90 6.65 -1.28
N GLU A 293 -11.94 6.32 -2.56
CA GLU A 293 -11.86 4.94 -3.05
C GLU A 293 -10.43 4.41 -3.10
N ASN A 294 -9.44 5.30 -3.29
CA ASN A 294 -8.04 4.92 -3.39
C ASN A 294 -7.46 4.57 -2.01
N LYS A 295 -6.84 3.38 -1.90
CA LYS A 295 -6.35 2.86 -0.61
C LYS A 295 -5.06 3.51 -0.17
N ASN A 296 -4.17 3.76 -1.14
CA ASN A 296 -2.83 4.26 -0.93
C ASN A 296 -2.47 5.33 -1.96
N GLU A 297 -1.31 5.97 -1.73
CA GLU A 297 -0.81 7.06 -2.55
C GLU A 297 -0.53 6.63 -4.00
N GLU A 298 -0.01 5.42 -4.20
CA GLU A 298 0.26 4.88 -5.53
C GLU A 298 -1.02 4.69 -6.34
N GLU A 299 -2.07 4.12 -5.74
CA GLU A 299 -3.38 3.96 -6.37
C GLU A 299 -3.98 5.31 -6.75
N PHE A 300 -3.88 6.30 -5.84
CA PHE A 300 -4.34 7.67 -6.09
C PHE A 300 -3.56 8.37 -7.20
N LYS A 301 -2.23 8.29 -7.19
CA LYS A 301 -1.36 8.85 -8.24
C LYS A 301 -1.73 8.25 -9.61
N MET A 302 -1.93 6.94 -9.64
CA MET A 302 -2.28 6.23 -10.86
C MET A 302 -3.68 6.64 -11.36
N ASP A 303 -4.65 6.82 -10.46
CA ASP A 303 -6.00 7.31 -10.77
C ASP A 303 -5.99 8.76 -11.25
N PHE A 304 -5.18 9.63 -10.64
CA PHE A 304 -4.98 11.01 -11.05
C PHE A 304 -4.42 11.10 -12.49
N ILE A 305 -3.31 10.40 -12.77
CA ILE A 305 -2.68 10.40 -14.11
C ILE A 305 -3.65 9.84 -15.16
N SER A 306 -4.41 8.83 -14.76
CA SER A 306 -5.45 8.20 -15.54
C SER A 306 -6.55 9.20 -15.91
N SER A 307 -7.17 9.83 -14.93
CA SER A 307 -8.29 10.76 -15.11
C SER A 307 -7.87 12.01 -15.88
N THR A 308 -6.68 12.55 -15.61
CA THR A 308 -6.14 13.69 -16.36
C THR A 308 -5.82 13.35 -17.81
N ALA A 309 -5.31 12.14 -18.10
CA ALA A 309 -5.10 11.69 -19.47
C ALA A 309 -6.41 11.64 -20.27
N LEU A 310 -7.54 11.25 -19.64
CA LEU A 310 -8.85 11.26 -20.32
C LEU A 310 -9.34 12.65 -20.70
N ARG A 311 -8.91 13.72 -20.03
CA ARG A 311 -9.33 15.09 -20.39
C ARG A 311 -8.55 15.67 -21.57
N LYS A 312 -7.40 15.08 -21.90
CA LYS A 312 -6.59 15.50 -23.06
C LYS A 312 -7.34 15.25 -24.37
N ASP A 313 -7.02 16.07 -25.37
CA ASP A 313 -7.45 15.84 -26.74
C ASP A 313 -6.80 14.56 -27.31
N ALA A 314 -7.37 14.03 -28.39
CA ALA A 314 -6.92 12.76 -28.95
C ALA A 314 -5.45 12.79 -29.42
N SER A 315 -4.93 13.94 -29.87
CA SER A 315 -3.53 14.05 -30.32
C SER A 315 -2.58 13.96 -29.13
N SER A 316 -2.79 14.79 -28.11
CA SER A 316 -1.94 14.76 -26.90
C SER A 316 -2.02 13.42 -26.17
N TYR A 317 -3.21 12.80 -26.13
CA TYR A 317 -3.38 11.46 -25.57
C TYR A 317 -2.57 10.41 -26.35
N ASN A 318 -2.58 10.46 -27.69
CA ASN A 318 -1.82 9.54 -28.53
C ASN A 318 -0.31 9.65 -28.26
N ASP A 319 0.24 10.87 -28.19
CA ASP A 319 1.66 11.06 -27.90
C ASP A 319 2.05 10.49 -26.53
N GLN A 320 1.22 10.73 -25.51
CA GLN A 320 1.44 10.18 -24.17
C GLN A 320 1.43 8.65 -24.18
N VAL A 321 0.43 8.04 -24.81
CA VAL A 321 0.29 6.58 -24.88
C VAL A 321 1.44 5.94 -25.65
N LEU A 322 1.93 6.57 -26.72
CA LEU A 322 3.11 6.08 -27.46
C LEU A 322 4.37 6.10 -26.61
N VAL A 323 4.58 7.17 -25.83
CA VAL A 323 5.70 7.26 -24.88
C VAL A 323 5.60 6.17 -23.81
N LEU A 324 4.43 5.99 -23.21
CA LEU A 324 4.19 4.94 -22.21
C LEU A 324 4.40 3.54 -22.80
N SER A 325 3.92 3.27 -24.02
CA SER A 325 4.10 1.99 -24.70
C SER A 325 5.58 1.68 -24.90
N LYS A 326 6.36 2.66 -25.36
CA LYS A 326 7.81 2.51 -25.53
C LYS A 326 8.51 2.22 -24.21
N LYS A 327 8.21 2.99 -23.15
CA LYS A 327 8.77 2.77 -21.80
C LYS A 327 8.41 1.39 -21.25
N ALA A 328 7.16 0.97 -21.42
CA ALA A 328 6.72 -0.36 -21.01
C ALA A 328 7.49 -1.46 -21.75
N MET A 329 7.76 -1.30 -23.06
CA MET A 329 8.60 -2.22 -23.83
C MET A 329 10.05 -2.28 -23.33
N ASP A 330 10.56 -1.16 -22.80
CA ASP A 330 11.89 -1.06 -22.19
C ASP A 330 11.94 -1.66 -20.76
N GLY A 331 10.79 -2.09 -20.21
CA GLY A 331 10.67 -2.76 -18.91
C GLY A 331 10.17 -1.89 -17.76
N ASP A 332 9.58 -0.72 -18.04
CA ASP A 332 8.98 0.15 -17.02
C ASP A 332 7.58 -0.35 -16.60
N ASP A 333 7.49 -0.90 -15.39
CA ASP A 333 6.26 -1.44 -14.81
C ASP A 333 5.20 -0.36 -14.54
N GLU A 334 5.60 0.89 -14.22
CA GLU A 334 4.65 1.99 -13.99
C GLU A 334 3.92 2.33 -15.29
N SER A 335 4.65 2.51 -16.40
CA SER A 335 4.07 2.73 -17.72
C SER A 335 3.20 1.56 -18.18
N PHE A 336 3.61 0.31 -17.90
CA PHE A 336 2.81 -0.88 -18.22
C PHE A 336 1.47 -0.88 -17.48
N ASN A 337 1.49 -0.58 -16.17
CA ASN A 337 0.29 -0.52 -15.34
C ASN A 337 -0.63 0.66 -15.72
N LEU A 338 -0.06 1.82 -16.08
CA LEU A 338 -0.83 2.97 -16.55
C LEU A 338 -1.61 2.65 -17.82
N LEU A 339 -0.97 2.01 -18.81
CA LEU A 339 -1.63 1.59 -20.05
C LEU A 339 -2.77 0.60 -19.79
N ALA A 340 -2.59 -0.33 -18.84
CA ALA A 340 -3.64 -1.28 -18.47
C ALA A 340 -4.83 -0.56 -17.83
N ARG A 341 -4.57 0.39 -16.92
CA ARG A 341 -5.60 1.24 -16.30
C ARG A 341 -6.34 2.08 -17.33
N PHE A 342 -5.65 2.65 -18.32
CA PHE A 342 -6.28 3.44 -19.37
C PHE A 342 -7.38 2.67 -20.10
N LEU A 343 -7.13 1.40 -20.47
CA LEU A 343 -8.16 0.58 -21.13
C LEU A 343 -9.32 0.20 -20.21
N CYS A 344 -9.08 0.10 -18.90
CA CYS A 344 -10.08 -0.32 -17.91
C CYS A 344 -10.92 0.84 -17.35
N MET A 345 -10.65 2.08 -17.78
CA MET A 345 -11.45 3.23 -17.36
C MET A 345 -12.90 3.09 -17.83
N ARG A 346 -13.83 3.40 -16.92
CA ARG A 346 -15.27 3.31 -17.18
C ARG A 346 -15.74 4.27 -18.28
N LEU A 347 -15.14 5.46 -18.36
CA LEU A 347 -15.56 6.55 -19.26
C LEU A 347 -14.60 6.79 -20.44
N ILE A 348 -13.73 5.84 -20.75
CA ILE A 348 -12.87 5.97 -21.93
C ILE A 348 -13.71 5.96 -23.22
N ASP A 349 -13.55 7.01 -24.03
CA ASP A 349 -14.18 7.05 -25.35
C ASP A 349 -13.55 6.04 -26.32
N SER A 350 -14.29 5.64 -27.36
CA SER A 350 -13.85 4.63 -28.32
C SER A 350 -12.56 5.03 -29.05
N THR A 351 -12.34 6.32 -29.28
CA THR A 351 -11.17 6.84 -30.00
C THR A 351 -9.90 6.65 -29.18
N LYS A 352 -9.93 7.04 -27.90
CA LYS A 352 -8.83 6.86 -26.95
C LYS A 352 -8.58 5.39 -26.64
N PHE A 353 -9.64 4.59 -26.53
CA PHE A 353 -9.51 3.15 -26.42
C PHE A 353 -8.75 2.55 -27.62
N ASP A 354 -9.14 2.92 -28.84
CA ASP A 354 -8.48 2.46 -30.06
C ASP A 354 -7.03 2.93 -30.18
N ILE A 355 -6.72 4.16 -29.74
CA ILE A 355 -5.36 4.69 -29.68
C ILE A 355 -4.49 3.83 -28.76
N THR A 356 -4.96 3.55 -27.54
CA THR A 356 -4.25 2.70 -26.57
C THR A 356 -4.10 1.27 -27.08
N LEU A 357 -5.15 0.73 -27.70
CA LEU A 357 -5.10 -0.60 -28.32
C LEU A 357 -4.10 -0.66 -29.50
N LYS A 358 -3.97 0.41 -30.28
CA LYS A 358 -2.97 0.49 -31.37
C LYS A 358 -1.55 0.56 -30.83
N ALA A 359 -1.31 1.31 -29.77
CA ALA A 359 0.02 1.51 -29.21
C ALA A 359 0.63 0.23 -28.61
N ILE A 360 -0.19 -0.67 -28.08
CA ILE A 360 0.27 -1.95 -27.52
C ILE A 360 0.48 -3.06 -28.58
N LYS A 361 0.18 -2.82 -29.86
CA LYS A 361 0.28 -3.86 -30.91
C LYS A 361 1.69 -4.41 -31.10
N ASP A 362 2.70 -3.60 -30.78
CA ASP A 362 4.10 -3.96 -30.91
C ASP A 362 4.63 -4.79 -29.73
N PHE A 363 3.82 -4.96 -28.67
CA PHE A 363 4.15 -5.84 -27.57
C PHE A 363 4.32 -7.28 -28.07
N ASN A 364 5.35 -7.96 -27.55
CA ASN A 364 5.53 -9.38 -27.82
C ASN A 364 4.40 -10.20 -27.18
N PHE A 365 4.23 -11.44 -27.62
CA PHE A 365 3.14 -12.31 -27.18
C PHE A 365 3.05 -12.47 -25.65
N LYS A 366 4.19 -12.67 -24.98
CA LYS A 366 4.24 -12.81 -23.52
C LYS A 366 3.74 -11.54 -22.83
N MET A 367 4.19 -10.38 -23.29
CA MET A 367 3.80 -9.08 -22.74
C MET A 367 2.32 -8.79 -22.98
N LEU A 368 1.79 -9.10 -24.18
CA LEU A 368 0.35 -8.99 -24.45
C LEU A 368 -0.49 -9.90 -23.55
N LEU A 369 -0.01 -11.12 -23.27
CA LEU A 369 -0.71 -12.05 -22.38
C LEU A 369 -0.74 -11.55 -20.93
N LEU A 370 0.40 -11.05 -20.43
CA LEU A 370 0.50 -10.40 -19.13
C LEU A 370 -0.43 -9.20 -19.05
N PHE A 371 -0.42 -8.36 -20.08
CA PHE A 371 -1.20 -7.13 -20.16
C PHE A 371 -2.70 -7.43 -20.22
N PHE A 372 -3.11 -8.42 -21.01
CA PHE A 372 -4.49 -8.87 -21.07
C PHE A 372 -4.98 -9.40 -19.71
N SER A 373 -4.20 -10.27 -19.05
CA SER A 373 -4.52 -10.74 -17.70
C SER A 373 -4.64 -9.59 -16.70
N LYS A 374 -3.76 -8.59 -16.78
CA LYS A 374 -3.81 -7.41 -15.91
C LYS A 374 -5.06 -6.58 -16.13
N CYS A 375 -5.46 -6.37 -17.38
CA CYS A 375 -6.70 -5.64 -17.69
C CYS A 375 -7.93 -6.39 -17.17
N VAL A 376 -7.96 -7.73 -17.29
CA VAL A 376 -9.05 -8.54 -16.73
C VAL A 376 -9.08 -8.42 -15.20
N GLU A 377 -7.92 -8.45 -14.54
CA GLU A 377 -7.82 -8.24 -13.08
C GLU A 377 -8.33 -6.85 -12.65
N LEU A 378 -8.09 -5.83 -13.46
CA LEU A 378 -8.58 -4.46 -13.24
C LEU A 378 -10.06 -4.27 -13.63
N GLY A 379 -10.77 -5.33 -14.03
CA GLY A 379 -12.21 -5.27 -14.30
C GLY A 379 -12.58 -4.80 -15.72
N LEU A 380 -11.72 -5.04 -16.72
CA LEU A 380 -12.04 -4.74 -18.13
C LEU A 380 -13.36 -5.41 -18.54
N ASP A 381 -14.27 -4.64 -19.13
CA ASP A 381 -15.56 -5.14 -19.60
C ASP A 381 -15.44 -6.20 -20.72
N GLU A 382 -16.47 -7.04 -20.87
CA GLU A 382 -16.44 -8.18 -21.81
C GLU A 382 -16.21 -7.75 -23.27
N GLU A 383 -16.82 -6.66 -23.72
CA GLU A 383 -16.66 -6.17 -25.10
C GLU A 383 -15.21 -5.73 -25.36
N LYS A 384 -14.61 -4.96 -24.45
CA LYS A 384 -13.22 -4.55 -24.53
C LYS A 384 -12.26 -5.73 -24.34
N GLN A 385 -12.60 -6.73 -23.52
CA GLN A 385 -11.83 -7.97 -23.43
C GLN A 385 -11.74 -8.67 -24.80
N VAL A 386 -12.83 -8.73 -25.56
CA VAL A 386 -12.84 -9.32 -26.91
C VAL A 386 -11.89 -8.56 -27.85
N LEU A 387 -11.92 -7.22 -27.82
CA LEU A 387 -11.05 -6.38 -28.64
C LEU A 387 -9.56 -6.58 -28.30
N LEU A 388 -9.23 -6.60 -27.00
CA LEU A 388 -7.87 -6.81 -26.54
C LEU A 388 -7.37 -8.23 -26.82
N PHE A 389 -8.22 -9.23 -26.61
CA PHE A 389 -7.91 -10.61 -26.95
C PHE A 389 -7.67 -10.81 -28.45
N ASN A 390 -8.38 -10.07 -29.32
CA ASN A 390 -8.14 -10.11 -30.76
C ASN A 390 -6.73 -9.58 -31.12
N VAL A 391 -6.16 -8.65 -30.37
CA VAL A 391 -4.77 -8.21 -30.57
C VAL A 391 -3.80 -9.33 -30.17
N LEU A 392 -4.03 -9.95 -29.01
CA LEU A 392 -3.26 -11.12 -28.56
C LEU A 392 -3.32 -12.26 -29.60
N ASP A 393 -4.50 -12.61 -30.09
CA ASP A 393 -4.71 -13.70 -31.05
C ASP A 393 -4.16 -13.36 -32.45
N LYS A 394 -4.09 -12.09 -32.84
CA LYS A 394 -3.46 -11.69 -34.11
C LYS A 394 -1.94 -11.83 -34.13
N THR A 395 -1.28 -12.10 -32.99
CA THR A 395 0.15 -12.43 -33.03
C THR A 395 0.39 -13.68 -33.86
N LYS A 396 1.24 -13.54 -34.90
CA LYS A 396 1.64 -14.65 -35.77
C LYS A 396 2.12 -15.82 -34.89
N GLN A 397 1.67 -17.04 -35.19
CA GLN A 397 2.04 -18.25 -34.42
C GLN A 397 3.56 -18.38 -34.21
N ASN A 398 4.36 -18.00 -35.21
CA ASN A 398 5.82 -18.02 -35.15
C ASN A 398 6.41 -17.09 -34.08
N LYS A 399 5.68 -16.02 -33.76
CA LYS A 399 6.01 -15.00 -32.76
C LYS A 399 5.37 -15.28 -31.39
N ARG A 400 4.45 -16.25 -31.28
CA ARG A 400 3.89 -16.72 -30.01
C ARG A 400 4.90 -17.58 -29.26
N LYS A 401 5.89 -16.91 -28.67
CA LYS A 401 6.93 -17.51 -27.84
C LYS A 401 7.07 -16.73 -26.53
N GLY A 402 7.47 -17.41 -25.47
CA GLY A 402 7.68 -16.79 -24.17
C GLY A 402 8.11 -17.77 -23.10
N ASN A 403 8.56 -17.25 -21.96
CA ASN A 403 8.90 -18.04 -20.79
C ASN A 403 7.62 -18.65 -20.19
N LEU A 404 7.52 -19.99 -20.20
CA LEU A 404 6.32 -20.69 -19.73
C LEU A 404 6.06 -20.50 -18.23
N GLU A 405 7.11 -20.39 -17.40
CA GLU A 405 6.93 -20.18 -15.95
C GLU A 405 6.28 -18.81 -15.68
N GLU A 406 6.72 -17.77 -16.38
CA GLU A 406 6.18 -16.42 -16.23
C GLU A 406 4.77 -16.28 -16.83
N MET A 407 4.47 -17.03 -17.89
CA MET A 407 3.13 -17.05 -18.49
C MET A 407 2.13 -17.90 -17.69
N ALA A 408 2.58 -18.78 -16.80
CA ALA A 408 1.71 -19.72 -16.10
C ALA A 408 0.67 -19.03 -15.23
N ILE A 409 1.06 -17.99 -14.48
CA ILE A 409 0.16 -17.23 -13.59
C ILE A 409 -0.95 -16.54 -14.41
N PRO A 410 -0.65 -15.74 -15.45
CA PRO A 410 -1.67 -15.17 -16.33
C PRO A 410 -2.59 -16.22 -16.96
N LEU A 411 -2.04 -17.33 -17.45
CA LEU A 411 -2.82 -18.38 -18.09
C LEU A 411 -3.78 -19.09 -17.11
N TYR A 412 -3.32 -19.27 -15.88
CA TYR A 412 -4.11 -19.82 -14.80
C TYR A 412 -5.25 -18.87 -14.42
N TYR A 413 -4.94 -17.61 -14.12
CA TYR A 413 -5.93 -16.59 -13.77
C TYR A 413 -7.03 -16.45 -14.84
N LEU A 414 -6.62 -16.30 -16.11
CA LEU A 414 -7.56 -16.20 -17.24
C LEU A 414 -8.39 -17.47 -17.46
N SER A 415 -7.98 -18.64 -16.96
CA SER A 415 -8.81 -19.86 -17.05
C SER A 415 -10.10 -19.76 -16.25
N PHE A 416 -10.18 -18.85 -15.27
CA PHE A 416 -11.36 -18.64 -14.42
C PHE A 416 -12.06 -17.31 -14.66
N HIS A 417 -11.31 -16.26 -15.01
CA HIS A 417 -11.82 -14.88 -15.02
C HIS A 417 -12.07 -14.30 -16.41
N ILE A 418 -11.73 -15.02 -17.49
CA ILE A 418 -11.98 -14.53 -18.85
C ILE A 418 -13.48 -14.52 -19.19
N ALA A 419 -13.89 -13.56 -20.03
CA ALA A 419 -15.24 -13.50 -20.59
C ALA A 419 -15.72 -14.86 -21.18
N PRO A 420 -16.98 -15.27 -20.93
CA PRO A 420 -17.52 -16.52 -21.43
C PRO A 420 -17.41 -16.68 -22.95
N SER A 421 -17.62 -15.60 -23.70
CA SER A 421 -17.51 -15.56 -25.16
C SER A 421 -16.11 -15.91 -25.69
N LEU A 422 -15.06 -15.69 -24.89
CA LEU A 422 -13.66 -15.96 -25.27
C LEU A 422 -13.15 -17.32 -24.82
N LYS A 423 -13.88 -18.02 -23.94
CA LYS A 423 -13.42 -19.26 -23.28
C LYS A 423 -12.88 -20.30 -24.25
N ASN A 424 -13.60 -20.59 -25.34
CA ASN A 424 -13.18 -21.58 -26.33
C ASN A 424 -11.89 -21.16 -27.06
N ARG A 425 -11.78 -19.89 -27.46
CA ARG A 425 -10.60 -19.36 -28.14
C ARG A 425 -9.38 -19.37 -27.23
N PHE A 426 -9.56 -18.98 -25.97
CA PHE A 426 -8.51 -19.02 -24.96
C PHE A 426 -8.07 -20.45 -24.65
N ILE A 427 -9.00 -21.41 -24.53
CA ILE A 427 -8.66 -22.83 -24.34
C ILE A 427 -7.77 -23.35 -25.48
N CYS A 428 -8.05 -22.99 -26.74
CA CYS A 428 -7.21 -23.36 -27.87
C CYS A 428 -5.80 -22.77 -27.74
N LEU A 429 -5.70 -21.45 -27.52
CA LEU A 429 -4.42 -20.76 -27.34
C LEU A 429 -3.60 -21.36 -26.18
N LYS A 430 -4.25 -21.64 -25.06
CA LYS A 430 -3.66 -22.29 -23.89
C LYS A 430 -3.14 -23.68 -24.25
N LYS A 431 -3.98 -24.52 -24.87
CA LYS A 431 -3.59 -25.88 -25.29
C LYS A 431 -2.40 -25.86 -26.24
N ASP A 432 -2.35 -24.94 -27.19
CA ASP A 432 -1.25 -24.83 -28.15
C ASP A 432 0.10 -24.52 -27.46
N LEU A 433 0.09 -23.74 -26.38
CA LEU A 433 1.30 -23.48 -25.58
C LEU A 433 1.73 -24.71 -24.77
N LEU A 434 0.78 -25.38 -24.12
CA LEU A 434 1.04 -26.51 -23.23
C LEU A 434 1.41 -27.81 -23.97
N ARG A 435 0.99 -27.95 -25.23
CA ARG A 435 1.28 -29.13 -26.07
C ARG A 435 2.72 -29.17 -26.60
N SER A 436 3.50 -28.11 -26.44
CA SER A 436 4.90 -28.11 -26.88
C SER A 436 5.67 -29.22 -26.13
N PRO A 437 6.48 -30.08 -26.80
CA PRO A 437 7.29 -31.10 -26.12
C PRO A 437 8.20 -30.52 -25.04
N LYS A 438 8.66 -29.28 -25.27
CA LYS A 438 9.45 -28.53 -24.30
C LYS A 438 8.63 -28.08 -23.08
N ALA A 439 7.35 -27.76 -23.24
CA ALA A 439 6.46 -27.39 -22.15
C ALA A 439 6.28 -28.56 -21.16
N HIS A 440 6.12 -29.79 -21.65
CA HIS A 440 6.08 -30.99 -20.79
C HIS A 440 7.38 -31.19 -20.00
N LYS A 441 8.53 -30.92 -20.61
CA LYS A 441 9.83 -30.99 -19.92
C LYS A 441 9.98 -29.93 -18.85
N ILE A 442 9.50 -28.71 -19.10
CA ILE A 442 9.50 -27.61 -18.12
C ILE A 442 8.57 -27.94 -16.96
N LYS A 443 7.36 -28.42 -17.24
CA LYS A 443 6.36 -28.84 -16.25
C LYS A 443 6.96 -29.79 -15.20
N ASN A 444 7.66 -30.83 -15.64
CA ASN A 444 8.24 -31.85 -14.75
C ASN A 444 9.40 -31.32 -13.87
N LYS A 445 9.96 -30.15 -14.21
CA LYS A 445 11.17 -29.58 -13.59
C LYS A 445 10.92 -28.23 -12.91
N THR A 446 9.68 -27.74 -12.92
CA THR A 446 9.30 -26.45 -12.35
C THR A 446 8.76 -26.59 -10.91
N HIS A 447 8.84 -25.49 -10.18
CA HIS A 447 8.22 -25.29 -8.87
C HIS A 447 6.98 -24.39 -8.93
N VAL A 448 6.58 -23.90 -10.12
CA VAL A 448 5.40 -23.05 -10.30
C VAL A 448 4.13 -23.92 -10.26
N ASN A 449 3.27 -23.71 -9.26
CA ASN A 449 2.10 -24.54 -9.02
C ASN A 449 1.01 -24.34 -10.08
N GLU A 450 0.81 -23.10 -10.51
CA GLU A 450 -0.15 -22.70 -11.54
C GLU A 450 0.09 -23.49 -12.82
N LEU A 451 1.36 -23.70 -13.18
CA LEU A 451 1.73 -24.45 -14.37
C LEU A 451 1.27 -25.92 -14.30
N ARG A 452 1.24 -26.53 -13.11
CA ARG A 452 0.74 -27.92 -12.95
C ARG A 452 -0.77 -28.00 -12.99
N TYR A 453 -1.42 -27.02 -12.37
CA TYR A 453 -2.87 -26.90 -12.45
C TYR A 453 -3.34 -26.78 -13.90
N LEU A 454 -2.60 -26.05 -14.74
CA LEU A 454 -2.91 -25.92 -16.16
C LEU A 454 -2.90 -27.27 -16.93
N TYR A 455 -2.27 -28.32 -16.40
CA TYR A 455 -2.33 -29.69 -16.90
C TYR A 455 -3.30 -30.59 -16.12
N GLU A 456 -4.15 -30.01 -15.26
CA GLU A 456 -5.12 -30.75 -14.44
C GLU A 456 -4.45 -31.73 -13.45
N GLU A 457 -3.23 -31.43 -13.02
CA GLU A 457 -2.47 -32.22 -12.05
C GLU A 457 -2.50 -31.58 -10.65
N ASP A 458 -2.61 -32.40 -9.60
CA ASP A 458 -2.53 -31.93 -8.21
C ASP A 458 -1.09 -31.44 -7.90
N PRO A 459 -0.90 -30.13 -7.61
CA PRO A 459 0.42 -29.58 -7.34
C PRO A 459 1.10 -30.19 -6.11
N ASN A 460 0.33 -30.68 -5.12
CA ASN A 460 0.84 -31.22 -3.86
C ASN A 460 1.35 -32.66 -3.98
N LEU A 461 0.87 -33.41 -4.97
CA LEU A 461 1.24 -34.82 -5.18
C LEU A 461 2.54 -34.98 -5.96
N TYR A 462 2.91 -33.99 -6.78
CA TYR A 462 4.09 -34.07 -7.62
C TYR A 462 5.28 -33.34 -6.98
N LYS A 463 6.48 -33.92 -7.05
CA LYS A 463 7.73 -33.24 -6.70
C LYS A 463 8.52 -32.96 -7.97
N ALA A 464 9.17 -31.81 -8.06
CA ALA A 464 10.00 -31.47 -9.21
C ALA A 464 11.10 -32.54 -9.39
N ILE A 465 11.24 -33.07 -10.60
CA ILE A 465 12.15 -34.18 -10.90
C ILE A 465 13.43 -33.63 -11.52
N GLY A 466 14.52 -33.62 -10.75
CA GLY A 466 15.86 -33.22 -11.22
C GLY A 466 16.13 -31.72 -11.16
N LYS A 467 17.14 -31.24 -11.91
CA LYS A 467 17.55 -29.82 -11.94
C LYS A 467 16.60 -28.98 -12.81
N LYS A 468 16.36 -27.71 -12.42
CA LYS A 468 15.55 -26.73 -13.17
C LYS A 468 15.94 -26.70 -14.65
N ALA A 469 14.95 -26.62 -15.53
CA ALA A 469 15.20 -26.50 -16.96
C ALA A 469 15.97 -25.21 -17.27
N LYS A 470 17.09 -25.32 -18.00
CA LYS A 470 17.96 -24.17 -18.33
C LYS A 470 17.28 -23.15 -19.27
N ASP A 471 16.36 -23.61 -20.09
CA ASP A 471 15.66 -22.77 -21.06
C ASP A 471 14.15 -23.02 -20.94
N LEU A 472 13.44 -21.97 -20.52
CA LEU A 472 12.02 -21.96 -20.22
C LEU A 472 11.18 -21.38 -21.37
N ASN A 473 11.82 -20.90 -22.44
CA ASN A 473 11.12 -20.31 -23.56
C ASN A 473 10.45 -21.40 -24.40
N ILE A 474 9.13 -21.34 -24.53
CA ILE A 474 8.35 -22.23 -25.39
C ILE A 474 7.82 -21.47 -26.61
N LYS A 475 7.45 -22.21 -27.63
CA LYS A 475 6.74 -21.71 -28.82
C LYS A 475 5.39 -22.42 -28.91
N SER A 476 4.35 -21.68 -29.28
CA SER A 476 3.02 -22.23 -29.57
C SER A 476 3.09 -23.34 -30.61
N TRP A 477 2.43 -24.46 -30.34
CA TRP A 477 2.29 -25.62 -31.20
C TRP A 477 0.82 -25.79 -31.59
N ASP A 478 0.45 -25.17 -32.71
CA ASP A 478 -0.90 -25.26 -33.25
C ASP A 478 -1.16 -26.60 -33.96
N CYS A 479 -2.43 -26.84 -34.30
CA CYS A 479 -2.84 -28.07 -34.96
C CYS A 479 -2.10 -28.30 -36.29
N PHE A 480 -1.82 -27.27 -37.08
CA PHE A 480 -1.10 -27.43 -38.34
C PHE A 480 0.35 -27.89 -38.12
N ASN A 481 1.08 -27.28 -37.17
CA ASN A 481 2.44 -27.72 -36.85
C ASN A 481 2.46 -29.16 -36.31
N ILE A 482 1.44 -29.54 -35.54
CA ILE A 482 1.29 -30.92 -35.03
C ILE A 482 1.05 -31.89 -36.18
N VAL A 483 0.06 -31.61 -37.04
CA VAL A 483 -0.27 -32.45 -38.19
C VAL A 483 0.92 -32.54 -39.13
N THR A 484 1.59 -31.43 -39.42
CA THR A 484 2.79 -31.41 -40.26
C THR A 484 3.91 -32.23 -39.64
N TYR A 485 4.13 -32.11 -38.32
CA TYR A 485 5.14 -32.91 -37.61
C TYR A 485 4.84 -34.40 -37.71
N TYR A 486 3.62 -34.85 -37.39
CA TYR A 486 3.23 -36.26 -37.49
C TYR A 486 3.15 -36.76 -38.94
N PHE A 487 2.77 -35.92 -39.89
CA PHE A 487 2.73 -36.25 -41.31
C PHE A 487 4.15 -36.50 -41.83
N LEU A 488 5.08 -35.57 -41.58
CA LEU A 488 6.46 -35.69 -42.02
C LEU A 488 7.22 -36.81 -41.28
N MET A 489 6.99 -36.97 -39.98
CA MET A 489 7.74 -37.93 -39.17
C MET A 489 7.13 -39.33 -39.18
N ALA A 490 5.80 -39.48 -39.18
CA ALA A 490 5.15 -40.80 -39.07
C ALA A 490 4.56 -41.28 -40.40
N PHE A 491 3.77 -40.42 -41.06
CA PHE A 491 3.00 -40.83 -42.23
C PHE A 491 3.89 -41.05 -43.46
N ILE A 492 4.80 -40.14 -43.76
CA ILE A 492 5.72 -40.28 -44.90
C ILE A 492 6.61 -41.53 -44.77
N PRO A 493 7.29 -41.79 -43.64
CA PRO A 493 8.05 -43.04 -43.47
C PRO A 493 7.19 -44.29 -43.59
N ALA A 494 5.98 -44.30 -43.01
CA ALA A 494 5.09 -45.44 -43.11
C ALA A 494 4.66 -45.73 -44.56
N ILE A 495 4.37 -44.69 -45.35
CA ILE A 495 4.07 -44.84 -46.78
C ILE A 495 5.29 -45.34 -47.54
N LEU A 496 6.47 -44.73 -47.34
CA LEU A 496 7.69 -45.14 -48.02
C LEU A 496 8.02 -46.61 -47.76
N SER A 497 7.81 -47.07 -46.52
CA SER A 497 8.00 -48.46 -46.18
C SER A 497 6.90 -49.39 -46.72
N ALA A 498 5.63 -48.97 -46.72
CA ALA A 498 4.55 -49.74 -47.34
C ALA A 498 4.76 -49.87 -48.86
N VAL A 499 5.16 -48.79 -49.54
CA VAL A 499 5.53 -48.80 -50.97
C VAL A 499 6.71 -49.72 -51.20
N SER A 500 7.75 -49.66 -50.37
CA SER A 500 8.90 -50.59 -50.45
C SER A 500 8.48 -52.05 -50.28
N LEU A 501 7.61 -52.37 -49.32
CA LEU A 501 7.08 -53.72 -49.13
C LEU A 501 6.24 -54.20 -50.33
N LEU A 502 5.43 -53.32 -50.92
CA LEU A 502 4.66 -53.63 -52.12
C LEU A 502 5.58 -53.83 -53.32
N LEU A 503 6.63 -53.02 -53.48
CA LEU A 503 7.64 -53.20 -54.52
C LEU A 503 8.37 -54.54 -54.37
N PHE A 504 8.69 -54.94 -53.14
CA PHE A 504 9.24 -56.27 -52.85
C PHE A 504 8.30 -57.40 -53.27
N TYR A 505 7.00 -57.23 -53.07
CA TYR A 505 5.99 -58.24 -53.40
C TYR A 505 5.72 -58.36 -54.92
N PHE A 506 5.67 -57.23 -55.65
CA PHE A 506 5.28 -57.22 -57.06
C PHE A 506 6.42 -57.41 -58.06
N PHE A 507 7.67 -57.09 -57.71
CA PHE A 507 8.80 -57.16 -58.65
C PHE A 507 9.53 -58.52 -58.67
N GLU A 508 8.97 -59.58 -58.05
CA GLU A 508 9.51 -60.96 -58.02
C GLU A 508 11.05 -60.99 -57.98
N ILE A 509 11.62 -60.33 -56.97
CA ILE A 509 13.07 -60.12 -56.89
C ILE A 509 13.77 -61.46 -56.61
N GLU A 510 14.26 -62.14 -57.64
CA GLU A 510 14.92 -63.46 -57.51
C GLU A 510 16.37 -63.42 -57.01
N LYS A 511 17.02 -62.25 -56.94
CA LYS A 511 18.45 -62.12 -56.54
C LYS A 511 18.64 -61.28 -55.27
N ALA A 512 19.50 -61.76 -54.37
CA ALA A 512 19.83 -61.09 -53.11
C ALA A 512 20.41 -59.66 -53.30
N GLY A 513 21.13 -59.38 -54.40
CA GLY A 513 21.72 -58.06 -54.67
C GLY A 513 20.71 -56.95 -55.02
N THR A 514 19.61 -57.29 -55.69
CA THR A 514 18.56 -56.32 -56.09
C THR A 514 17.67 -55.90 -54.91
N SER A 515 17.66 -56.68 -53.82
CA SER A 515 16.90 -56.38 -52.59
C SER A 515 17.44 -55.17 -51.80
N PHE A 516 18.71 -54.78 -51.99
CA PHE A 516 19.34 -53.70 -51.23
C PHE A 516 18.69 -52.33 -51.47
N ILE A 517 18.34 -52.01 -52.72
CA ILE A 517 17.71 -50.72 -53.07
C ILE A 517 16.32 -50.59 -52.43
N TYR A 518 15.58 -51.70 -52.36
CA TYR A 518 14.26 -51.76 -51.75
C TYR A 518 14.30 -51.91 -50.22
N ALA A 519 15.43 -52.30 -49.63
CA ALA A 519 15.65 -52.36 -48.19
C ALA A 519 15.86 -50.99 -47.52
N ILE A 520 16.32 -49.98 -48.28
CA ILE A 520 16.59 -48.63 -47.75
C ILE A 520 15.33 -47.99 -47.16
N PRO A 521 14.13 -48.05 -47.77
CA PRO A 521 12.94 -47.46 -47.16
C PRO A 521 12.46 -48.12 -45.87
N LEU A 522 12.82 -49.39 -45.60
CA LEU A 522 12.54 -50.06 -44.33
C LEU A 522 13.43 -49.55 -43.19
N SER A 523 14.56 -48.93 -43.50
CA SER A 523 15.46 -48.35 -42.51
C SER A 523 14.95 -47.03 -41.92
N PHE A 524 13.94 -46.38 -42.55
CA PHE A 524 13.29 -45.18 -42.01
C PHE A 524 12.43 -45.47 -40.76
N TYR A 525 11.92 -46.69 -40.56
CA TYR A 525 11.19 -47.05 -39.35
C TYR A 525 12.03 -46.95 -38.07
N PRO A 526 13.25 -47.54 -38.01
CA PRO A 526 14.19 -47.30 -36.92
C PRO A 526 14.49 -45.81 -36.66
N VAL A 527 14.61 -45.01 -37.72
CA VAL A 527 14.82 -43.55 -37.61
C VAL A 527 13.62 -42.87 -36.95
N PHE A 528 12.41 -43.23 -37.36
CA PHE A 528 11.16 -42.73 -36.78
C PHE A 528 11.03 -43.08 -35.29
N PHE A 529 11.23 -44.34 -34.92
CA PHE A 529 11.23 -44.74 -33.51
C PHE A 529 12.34 -44.03 -32.71
N GLY A 530 13.49 -43.79 -33.34
CA GLY A 530 14.56 -42.96 -32.78
C GLY A 530 14.12 -41.53 -32.48
N PHE A 531 13.39 -40.86 -33.37
CA PHE A 531 12.88 -39.50 -33.14
C PHE A 531 11.78 -39.44 -32.08
N ILE A 532 10.86 -40.42 -32.07
CA ILE A 532 9.84 -40.52 -31.01
C ILE A 532 10.52 -40.70 -29.65
N GLY A 533 11.45 -41.66 -29.56
CA GLY A 533 12.20 -41.91 -28.34
C GLY A 533 12.99 -40.68 -27.88
N LEU A 534 13.60 -39.93 -28.80
CA LEU A 534 14.36 -38.72 -28.47
C LEU A 534 13.46 -37.61 -27.92
N ASN A 535 12.27 -37.44 -28.47
CA ASN A 535 11.31 -36.44 -27.98
C ASN A 535 10.68 -36.84 -26.65
N TYR A 536 10.46 -38.13 -26.42
CA TYR A 536 9.82 -38.62 -25.20
C TYR A 536 10.80 -38.73 -24.02
N PHE A 537 11.99 -39.27 -24.27
CA PHE A 537 12.99 -39.54 -23.22
C PHE A 537 14.13 -38.51 -23.17
N GLY A 538 14.30 -37.66 -24.19
CA GLY A 538 15.44 -36.75 -24.29
C GLY A 538 16.79 -37.47 -24.50
N ARG A 539 17.83 -36.74 -24.90
CA ARG A 539 19.17 -37.31 -25.21
C ARG A 539 19.97 -37.78 -23.98
N ASP A 540 19.78 -37.10 -22.84
CA ASP A 540 20.64 -37.20 -21.65
C ASP A 540 19.89 -37.69 -20.40
N GLU A 541 18.66 -38.20 -20.53
CA GLU A 541 17.86 -38.63 -19.38
C GLU A 541 17.94 -40.14 -19.17
N LYS A 542 17.61 -40.65 -17.97
CA LYS A 542 17.74 -42.09 -17.64
C LYS A 542 16.98 -43.00 -18.61
N GLY A 543 15.83 -42.53 -19.14
CA GLY A 543 15.06 -43.24 -20.17
C GLY A 543 15.79 -43.39 -21.52
N SER A 544 16.67 -42.45 -21.86
CA SER A 544 17.52 -42.49 -23.06
C SER A 544 18.43 -43.72 -23.08
N SER A 545 19.03 -44.05 -21.94
CA SER A 545 19.94 -45.20 -21.84
C SER A 545 19.20 -46.52 -21.96
N TRP A 546 17.98 -46.62 -21.41
CA TRP A 546 17.13 -47.80 -21.60
C TRP A 546 16.68 -47.95 -23.06
N PHE A 547 16.23 -46.87 -23.68
CA PHE A 547 15.81 -46.87 -25.07
C PHE A 547 16.96 -47.18 -26.04
N ARG A 548 18.16 -46.66 -25.78
CA ARG A 548 19.40 -47.03 -26.49
C ARG A 548 19.68 -48.51 -26.43
N ARG A 549 19.53 -49.14 -25.26
CA ARG A 549 19.74 -50.59 -25.10
C ARG A 549 18.71 -51.40 -25.87
N ILE A 550 17.45 -50.97 -25.88
CA ILE A 550 16.39 -51.66 -26.63
C ILE A 550 16.67 -51.60 -28.13
N LEU A 551 16.95 -50.41 -28.68
CA LEU A 551 17.29 -50.28 -30.10
C LEU A 551 18.59 -51.03 -30.46
N GLY A 552 19.57 -51.04 -29.54
CA GLY A 552 20.80 -51.80 -29.70
C GLY A 552 20.58 -53.31 -29.69
N LEU A 553 19.71 -53.82 -28.81
CA LEU A 553 19.33 -55.24 -28.76
C LEU A 553 18.48 -55.65 -29.96
N ASP A 554 17.54 -54.80 -30.39
CA ASP A 554 16.75 -54.99 -31.61
C ASP A 554 17.66 -55.11 -32.84
N ALA A 555 18.70 -54.27 -32.95
CA ALA A 555 19.70 -54.39 -33.99
C ALA A 555 20.48 -55.72 -33.95
N ILE A 556 20.88 -56.16 -32.75
CA ILE A 556 21.56 -57.45 -32.56
C ILE A 556 20.64 -58.61 -32.99
N ILE A 557 19.37 -58.61 -32.58
CA ILE A 557 18.41 -59.65 -32.94
C ILE A 557 18.20 -59.68 -34.46
N LYS A 558 18.03 -58.52 -35.10
CA LYS A 558 17.91 -58.42 -36.57
C LYS A 558 19.13 -58.98 -37.29
N LEU A 559 20.35 -58.71 -36.80
CA LEU A 559 21.58 -59.27 -37.36
C LEU A 559 21.70 -60.78 -37.14
N ILE A 560 21.28 -61.30 -35.99
CA ILE A 560 21.25 -62.75 -35.74
C ILE A 560 20.32 -63.43 -36.75
N VAL A 561 19.08 -62.93 -36.89
CA VAL A 561 18.09 -63.48 -37.82
C VAL A 561 18.59 -63.36 -39.27
N CYS A 562 19.18 -62.22 -39.63
CA CYS A 562 19.84 -62.02 -40.92
C CYS A 562 20.93 -63.06 -41.19
N THR A 563 21.83 -63.28 -40.23
CA THR A 563 22.92 -64.28 -40.33
C THR A 563 22.35 -65.68 -40.54
N ILE A 564 21.31 -66.05 -39.78
CA ILE A 564 20.62 -67.35 -39.92
C ILE A 564 20.00 -67.48 -41.31
N TYR A 565 19.38 -66.43 -41.85
CA TYR A 565 18.78 -66.46 -43.19
C TYR A 565 19.80 -66.56 -44.32
N PHE A 566 21.05 -66.14 -44.11
CA PHE A 566 22.17 -66.43 -45.02
C PHE A 566 22.72 -67.87 -44.89
N ILE A 567 22.47 -68.57 -43.77
CA ILE A 567 22.94 -69.96 -43.54
C ILE A 567 21.91 -71.01 -43.97
N ILE A 568 20.61 -70.71 -43.86
CA ILE A 568 19.49 -71.57 -44.28
C ILE A 568 18.89 -71.18 -45.69
N PRO A 569 19.63 -70.75 -46.73
CA PRO A 569 18.98 -70.47 -48.02
C PRO A 569 18.55 -71.75 -48.76
N THR A 570 19.05 -72.92 -48.38
CA THR A 570 18.88 -74.16 -49.16
C THR A 570 17.50 -74.81 -49.07
N TYR A 571 16.63 -74.40 -48.14
CA TYR A 571 15.33 -75.05 -47.93
C TYR A 571 14.10 -74.12 -48.04
N LEU A 572 14.26 -72.79 -47.97
CA LEU A 572 13.14 -71.81 -48.03
C LEU A 572 13.58 -70.49 -48.71
N PRO A 573 13.48 -70.38 -50.05
CA PRO A 573 13.94 -69.22 -50.84
C PRO A 573 13.27 -67.89 -50.48
N SER A 574 12.05 -67.94 -49.93
CA SER A 574 11.33 -66.73 -49.51
C SER A 574 11.93 -66.03 -48.28
N LEU A 575 12.73 -66.75 -47.47
CA LEU A 575 13.36 -66.18 -46.28
C LEU A 575 14.67 -65.46 -46.58
N SER A 576 15.41 -65.88 -47.61
CA SER A 576 16.65 -65.21 -48.02
C SER A 576 16.40 -63.81 -48.57
N LEU A 577 15.19 -63.51 -49.06
CA LEU A 577 14.77 -62.17 -49.49
C LEU A 577 14.79 -61.12 -48.36
N TRP A 578 14.70 -61.56 -47.10
CA TRP A 578 14.66 -60.68 -45.93
C TRP A 578 16.04 -60.42 -45.30
N SER A 579 17.08 -61.14 -45.73
CA SER A 579 18.41 -61.07 -45.12
C SER A 579 19.02 -59.66 -45.25
N MET A 580 19.04 -59.09 -46.46
CA MET A 580 19.55 -57.75 -46.73
C MET A 580 18.70 -56.63 -46.09
N PRO A 581 17.35 -56.66 -46.15
CA PRO A 581 16.51 -55.77 -45.35
C PRO A 581 16.81 -55.78 -43.84
N LEU A 582 16.99 -56.96 -43.25
CA LEU A 582 17.31 -57.10 -41.83
C LEU A 582 18.72 -56.60 -41.50
N LEU A 583 19.69 -56.79 -42.40
CA LEU A 583 21.04 -56.24 -42.27
C LEU A 583 21.02 -54.71 -42.25
N VAL A 584 20.39 -54.09 -43.25
CA VAL A 584 20.33 -52.63 -43.40
C VAL A 584 19.51 -52.01 -42.26
N SER A 585 18.33 -52.57 -41.93
CA SER A 585 17.51 -52.10 -40.82
C SER A 585 18.21 -52.25 -39.47
N GLY A 586 18.91 -53.38 -39.24
CA GLY A 586 19.71 -53.60 -38.04
C GLY A 586 20.87 -52.62 -37.90
N ALA A 587 21.61 -52.38 -38.99
CA ALA A 587 22.71 -51.42 -39.00
C ALA A 587 22.25 -49.99 -38.72
N PHE A 588 21.15 -49.56 -39.33
CA PHE A 588 20.55 -48.26 -39.05
C PHE A 588 20.03 -48.16 -37.62
N SER A 589 19.30 -49.17 -37.12
CA SER A 589 18.80 -49.20 -35.74
C SER A 589 19.95 -49.01 -34.73
N TYR A 590 21.08 -49.69 -34.98
CA TYR A 590 22.26 -49.58 -34.13
C TYR A 590 22.93 -48.20 -34.24
N ALA A 591 23.20 -47.71 -35.45
CA ALA A 591 23.84 -46.42 -35.69
C ALA A 591 23.03 -45.27 -35.07
N TYR A 592 21.71 -45.27 -35.23
CA TYR A 592 20.82 -44.27 -34.65
C TYR A 592 20.79 -44.35 -33.11
N SER A 593 20.81 -45.56 -32.54
CA SER A 593 20.88 -45.72 -31.08
C SER A 593 22.15 -45.08 -30.48
N LEU A 594 23.28 -45.13 -31.19
CA LEU A 594 24.54 -44.54 -30.78
C LEU A 594 24.58 -43.02 -30.95
N LEU A 595 24.06 -42.51 -32.08
CA LEU A 595 24.11 -41.09 -32.42
C LEU A 595 23.14 -40.24 -31.60
N LEU A 596 21.90 -40.72 -31.40
CA LEU A 596 20.83 -39.94 -30.80
C LEU A 596 20.73 -40.06 -29.28
N PHE A 597 21.13 -41.20 -28.70
CA PHE A 597 20.91 -41.49 -27.28
C PHE A 597 22.23 -41.71 -26.54
N LYS A 598 22.36 -41.15 -25.33
CA LYS A 598 23.57 -41.31 -24.52
C LYS A 598 23.44 -42.48 -23.54
N GLU A 599 24.45 -43.34 -23.49
CA GLU A 599 24.54 -44.44 -22.52
C GLU A 599 25.20 -43.95 -21.22
N HIS A 600 24.62 -44.30 -20.07
CA HIS A 600 25.17 -43.92 -18.76
C HIS A 600 26.28 -44.85 -18.26
N LYS A 601 26.25 -46.14 -18.64
CA LYS A 601 27.24 -47.15 -18.21
C LYS A 601 28.12 -47.58 -19.37
N LYS A 602 29.41 -47.21 -19.34
CA LYS A 602 30.38 -47.49 -20.42
C LYS A 602 30.48 -48.98 -20.75
N TRP A 603 30.52 -49.86 -19.74
CA TRP A 603 30.72 -51.30 -19.94
C TRP A 603 29.58 -51.99 -20.71
N ALA A 604 28.31 -51.65 -20.41
CA ALA A 604 27.15 -52.18 -21.14
C ALA A 604 27.15 -51.72 -22.61
N SER A 605 27.58 -50.49 -22.88
CA SER A 605 27.74 -50.01 -24.27
C SER A 605 28.78 -50.81 -25.03
N TYR A 606 29.91 -51.15 -24.40
CA TYR A 606 30.97 -51.92 -25.04
C TYR A 606 30.54 -53.35 -25.34
N ALA A 607 29.83 -54.02 -24.43
CA ALA A 607 29.34 -55.37 -24.64
C ALA A 607 28.36 -55.46 -25.84
N ILE A 608 27.41 -54.52 -25.93
CA ILE A 608 26.46 -54.45 -27.05
C ILE A 608 27.20 -54.11 -28.36
N LEU A 609 28.19 -53.20 -28.33
CA LEU A 609 29.00 -52.83 -29.50
C LEU A 609 29.83 -54.00 -30.04
N ILE A 610 30.54 -54.71 -29.17
CA ILE A 610 31.36 -55.85 -29.56
C ILE A 610 30.47 -56.94 -30.15
N SER A 611 29.32 -57.22 -29.51
CA SER A 611 28.36 -58.21 -30.02
C SER A 611 27.81 -57.84 -31.40
N PHE A 612 27.43 -56.57 -31.59
CA PHE A 612 26.96 -56.07 -32.88
C PHE A 612 28.04 -56.14 -33.97
N LEU A 613 29.27 -55.74 -33.67
CA LEU A 613 30.38 -55.77 -34.64
C LEU A 613 30.72 -57.19 -35.07
N ILE A 614 30.78 -58.14 -34.13
CA ILE A 614 31.02 -59.56 -34.43
C ILE A 614 29.92 -60.09 -35.37
N LEU A 615 28.65 -59.82 -35.08
CA LEU A 615 27.53 -60.27 -35.89
C LEU A 615 27.48 -59.59 -37.27
N LEU A 616 27.84 -58.31 -37.36
CA LEU A 616 27.92 -57.59 -38.62
C LEU A 616 29.03 -58.17 -39.50
N ILE A 617 30.21 -58.42 -38.93
CA ILE A 617 31.33 -59.05 -39.66
C ILE A 617 30.93 -60.45 -40.13
N LEU A 618 30.32 -61.27 -39.25
CA LEU A 618 29.83 -62.59 -39.62
C LEU A 618 28.80 -62.51 -40.76
N SER A 619 27.82 -61.61 -40.67
CA SER A 619 26.81 -61.40 -41.73
C SER A 619 27.47 -61.01 -43.06
N LEU A 620 28.47 -60.11 -43.04
CA LEU A 620 29.22 -59.72 -44.24
C LEU A 620 30.02 -60.88 -44.84
N VAL A 621 30.66 -61.70 -44.01
CA VAL A 621 31.37 -62.91 -44.47
C VAL A 621 30.40 -63.87 -45.15
N PHE A 622 29.23 -64.12 -44.56
CA PHE A 622 28.22 -64.98 -45.16
C PHE A 622 27.63 -64.39 -46.46
N ILE A 623 27.48 -63.07 -46.56
CA ILE A 623 27.09 -62.40 -47.81
C ILE A 623 28.12 -62.65 -48.91
N VAL A 624 29.41 -62.53 -48.60
CA VAL A 624 30.48 -62.79 -49.58
C VAL A 624 30.47 -64.26 -50.02
N ILE A 625 30.30 -65.19 -49.08
CA ILE A 625 30.22 -66.63 -49.38
C ILE A 625 29.01 -66.94 -50.28
N ASP A 626 27.83 -66.40 -49.95
CA ASP A 626 26.59 -66.57 -50.71
C ASP A 626 26.72 -65.99 -52.13
N GLN A 627 27.28 -64.79 -52.28
CA GLN A 627 27.56 -64.18 -53.58
C GLN A 627 28.56 -65.01 -54.40
N MET A 628 29.62 -65.53 -53.79
CA MET A 628 30.59 -66.39 -54.47
C MET A 628 29.98 -67.73 -54.90
N GLN A 629 29.13 -68.36 -54.09
CA GLN A 629 28.41 -69.57 -54.47
C GLN A 629 27.44 -69.34 -55.63
N SER A 630 26.75 -68.19 -55.65
CA SER A 630 25.85 -67.79 -56.75
C SER A 630 26.56 -67.43 -58.07
N LEU A 631 27.89 -67.24 -58.03
CA LEU A 631 28.75 -66.98 -59.19
C LEU A 631 29.37 -68.26 -59.76
N ILE A 632 29.40 -69.33 -58.97
CA ILE A 632 29.97 -70.64 -59.32
C ILE A 632 28.90 -71.58 -59.89
N HIS A 633 27.63 -71.33 -59.58
CA HIS A 633 26.44 -71.92 -60.23
C HIS A 633 25.83 -70.95 -61.24
#